data_AF-A0A2T4VLZ6-F1
#
_entry.id   AF-A0A2T4VLZ6-F1
#
_cell.length_a   1.000
_cell.length_b   1.000
_cell.length_c   1.000
_cell.angle_alpha   90.00
_cell.angle_beta   90.00
_cell.angle_gamma   90.00
#
_symmetry.space_group_name_H-M   'P 1'
#
loop_
_entity.id
_entity.type
_entity.pdbx_description
1 polymer ?
#
loop_
_entity_poly.entity_id
_entity_poly.type
_entity_poly.pdbx_seq_one_letter_code
_entity_poly.pdbx_strand_id
1 'polypeptide(L)'
;MMNEMSLPGLERLLAACGKYPIRAEIRKPWEGAPTAGTRLLGRPFDPMLATFYSRLGGLYLDFDLLVEPCDEQVNGILMANEEIQPYWPEPFRSLLIFGCRDASSYCYATVPSLADAQGLQPVVKVDPYEDIYALPIASNVDRFFDTYARYLEFIYEMPDFSEDRGTWPVFPWEVPEIIAADRALMGMIVEGRFDFLMFQEGVAARRTNEEIREWIAKLRAASM
;
A
#
# COMPACT_ATOMS: atom_id res chain seq x y z
N MET A 1 10.85 -12.52 -24.73
CA MET A 1 10.64 -13.11 -23.40
C MET A 1 10.97 -12.05 -22.38
N MET A 2 9.96 -11.41 -21.79
CA MET A 2 10.19 -10.57 -20.61
C MET A 2 10.51 -11.52 -19.47
N ASN A 3 11.63 -11.26 -18.78
CA ASN A 3 11.97 -12.02 -17.58
C ASN A 3 10.88 -11.70 -16.56
N GLU A 4 10.04 -12.67 -16.23
CA GLU A 4 8.88 -12.45 -15.36
C GLU A 4 9.39 -12.10 -13.96
N MET A 5 9.10 -10.89 -13.48
CA MET A 5 9.55 -10.43 -12.18
C MET A 5 8.92 -11.31 -11.08
N SER A 6 9.72 -11.82 -10.15
CA SER A 6 9.19 -12.60 -9.02
C SER A 6 8.50 -11.68 -8.02
N LEU A 7 7.35 -12.09 -7.49
CA LEU A 7 6.59 -11.38 -6.46
C LEU A 7 6.36 -12.31 -5.24
N PRO A 8 7.42 -12.69 -4.51
CA PRO A 8 7.29 -13.64 -3.39
C PRO A 8 6.42 -13.10 -2.25
N GLY A 9 6.32 -11.78 -2.06
CA GLY A 9 5.39 -11.18 -1.11
C GLY A 9 3.93 -11.40 -1.50
N LEU A 10 3.62 -11.29 -2.80
CA LEU A 10 2.29 -11.67 -3.33
C LEU A 10 2.00 -13.15 -3.08
N GLU A 11 2.96 -14.05 -3.37
CA GLU A 11 2.78 -15.47 -3.13
C GLU A 11 2.55 -15.79 -1.64
N ARG A 12 3.26 -15.09 -0.74
CA ARG A 12 3.02 -15.21 0.71
C ARG A 12 1.61 -14.76 1.08
N LEU A 13 1.13 -13.64 0.53
CA LEU A 13 -0.22 -13.14 0.79
C LEU A 13 -1.28 -14.14 0.35
N LEU A 14 -1.16 -14.71 -0.85
CA LEU A 14 -2.07 -15.73 -1.35
C LEU A 14 -2.01 -17.02 -0.50
N ALA A 15 -0.81 -17.42 -0.06
CA ALA A 15 -0.64 -18.56 0.84
C ALA A 15 -1.30 -18.32 2.22
N ALA A 16 -1.18 -17.11 2.78
CA ALA A 16 -1.86 -16.73 4.02
C ALA A 16 -3.39 -16.80 3.86
N CYS A 17 -3.93 -16.33 2.72
CA CYS A 17 -5.35 -16.45 2.42
C CYS A 17 -5.83 -17.90 2.32
N GLY A 18 -4.96 -18.82 1.89
CA GLY A 18 -5.27 -20.27 1.89
C GLY A 18 -5.15 -20.93 3.27
N LYS A 19 -4.35 -20.36 4.18
CA LYS A 19 -4.12 -20.88 5.54
C LYS A 19 -5.19 -20.44 6.54
N TYR A 20 -5.65 -19.20 6.43
CA TYR A 20 -6.61 -18.58 7.35
C TYR A 20 -7.99 -18.44 6.69
N PRO A 21 -9.09 -18.26 7.46
CA PRO A 21 -10.43 -18.10 6.90
C PRO A 21 -10.62 -16.69 6.29
N ILE A 22 -9.85 -16.39 5.25
CA ILE A 22 -9.87 -15.13 4.51
C ILE A 22 -10.34 -15.44 3.10
N ARG A 23 -11.47 -14.87 2.70
CA ARG A 23 -11.99 -15.03 1.34
C ARG A 23 -11.20 -14.10 0.42
N ALA A 24 -10.44 -14.70 -0.49
CA ALA A 24 -9.79 -14.00 -1.59
C ALA A 24 -10.59 -14.15 -2.89
N GLU A 25 -10.93 -13.03 -3.53
CA GLU A 25 -11.50 -12.97 -4.86
C GLU A 25 -10.49 -12.38 -5.83
N ILE A 26 -10.16 -13.13 -6.88
CA ILE A 26 -9.15 -12.76 -7.86
C ILE A 26 -9.83 -12.51 -9.20
N ARG A 27 -9.41 -11.45 -9.89
CA ARG A 27 -9.86 -11.16 -11.27
C ARG A 27 -8.90 -11.76 -12.29
N LYS A 28 -9.43 -12.10 -13.47
CA LYS A 28 -8.59 -12.61 -14.56
C LYS A 28 -7.73 -11.46 -15.13
N PRO A 29 -6.44 -11.71 -15.41
CA PRO A 29 -5.60 -10.71 -16.06
C PRO A 29 -6.15 -10.37 -17.46
N TRP A 30 -5.89 -9.15 -17.90
CA TRP A 30 -6.33 -8.63 -19.19
C TRP A 30 -5.16 -8.03 -19.96
N GLU A 31 -5.09 -8.28 -21.27
CA GLU A 31 -3.99 -7.82 -22.13
C GLU A 31 -3.89 -6.29 -22.23
N GLY A 32 -4.97 -5.56 -21.94
CA GLY A 32 -5.00 -4.10 -21.92
C GLY A 32 -4.56 -3.45 -20.60
N ALA A 33 -4.17 -4.26 -19.59
CA ALA A 33 -3.70 -3.73 -18.32
C ALA A 33 -2.39 -2.92 -18.49
N PRO A 34 -2.14 -1.90 -17.65
CA PRO A 34 -0.92 -1.09 -17.76
C PRO A 34 0.35 -1.93 -17.63
N THR A 35 1.30 -1.72 -18.55
CA THR A 35 2.59 -2.42 -18.54
C THR A 35 3.68 -1.57 -17.90
N ALA A 36 4.77 -2.21 -17.48
CA ALA A 36 5.87 -1.52 -16.81
C ALA A 36 6.43 -0.37 -17.66
N GLY A 37 6.61 0.81 -17.06
CA GLY A 37 7.13 1.99 -17.74
C GLY A 37 6.14 2.73 -18.64
N THR A 38 4.91 2.23 -18.81
CA THR A 38 3.82 3.03 -19.38
C THR A 38 3.46 4.18 -18.45
N ARG A 39 2.74 5.17 -18.98
CA ARG A 39 2.26 6.29 -18.17
C ARG A 39 0.77 6.17 -17.90
N LEU A 40 0.39 6.12 -16.63
CA LEU A 40 -0.99 6.28 -16.18
C LEU A 40 -1.18 7.73 -15.73
N LEU A 41 -2.08 8.46 -16.40
CA LEU A 41 -2.30 9.91 -16.15
C LEU A 41 -1.00 10.73 -16.14
N GLY A 42 -0.08 10.39 -17.05
CA GLY A 42 1.21 11.08 -17.18
C GLY A 42 2.30 10.61 -16.20
N ARG A 43 2.03 9.69 -15.27
CA ARG A 43 2.98 9.20 -14.25
C ARG A 43 3.49 7.81 -14.60
N PRO A 44 4.77 7.49 -14.34
CA PRO A 44 5.30 6.17 -14.64
C PRO A 44 4.59 5.09 -13.81
N PHE A 45 4.14 4.03 -14.49
CA PHE A 45 3.50 2.89 -13.85
C PHE A 45 4.55 1.96 -13.24
N ASP A 46 4.30 1.54 -12.00
CA ASP A 46 5.23 0.71 -11.24
C ASP A 46 5.42 -0.68 -11.89
N PRO A 47 6.67 -1.16 -12.07
CA PRO A 47 6.93 -2.47 -12.69
C PRO A 47 6.38 -3.68 -11.90
N MET A 48 6.33 -3.62 -10.57
CA MET A 48 5.75 -4.68 -9.75
C MET A 48 4.23 -4.68 -9.83
N LEU A 49 3.57 -3.51 -9.88
CA LEU A 49 2.13 -3.45 -10.19
C LEU A 49 1.82 -3.98 -11.58
N ALA A 50 2.62 -3.64 -12.60
CA ALA A 50 2.45 -4.21 -13.94
C ALA A 50 2.55 -5.74 -13.92
N THR A 51 3.52 -6.26 -13.17
CA THR A 51 3.69 -7.70 -12.98
C THR A 51 2.49 -8.31 -12.25
N PHE A 52 1.99 -7.66 -11.19
CA PHE A 52 0.77 -8.06 -10.50
C PHE A 52 -0.40 -8.15 -11.50
N TYR A 53 -0.65 -7.11 -12.30
CA TYR A 53 -1.77 -7.07 -13.25
C TYR A 53 -1.63 -8.08 -14.39
N SER A 54 -0.41 -8.46 -14.77
CA SER A 54 -0.18 -9.54 -15.73
C SER A 54 -0.54 -10.94 -15.20
N ARG A 55 -0.53 -11.12 -13.87
CA ARG A 55 -0.87 -12.37 -13.19
C ARG A 55 -2.32 -12.40 -12.71
N LEU A 56 -2.77 -11.31 -12.11
CA LEU A 56 -4.05 -11.13 -11.44
C LEU A 56 -4.66 -9.80 -11.91
N GLY A 57 -5.85 -9.81 -12.50
CA GLY A 57 -6.53 -8.58 -12.91
C GLY A 57 -7.09 -7.75 -11.74
N GLY A 58 -6.63 -7.96 -10.51
CA GLY A 58 -7.24 -7.42 -9.28
C GLY A 58 -7.36 -8.47 -8.17
N LEU A 59 -7.42 -7.99 -6.93
CA LEU A 59 -7.51 -8.81 -5.73
C LEU A 59 -8.42 -8.14 -4.71
N TYR A 60 -9.43 -8.84 -4.25
CA TYR A 60 -10.23 -8.46 -3.10
C TYR A 60 -10.02 -9.50 -1.99
N LEU A 61 -9.60 -9.03 -0.83
CA LEU A 61 -9.65 -9.81 0.40
C LEU A 61 -10.84 -9.31 1.19
N ASP A 62 -11.66 -10.23 1.70
CA ASP A 62 -12.72 -9.89 2.66
C ASP A 62 -12.17 -9.36 4.00
N PHE A 63 -10.89 -8.98 4.06
CA PHE A 63 -10.13 -8.41 5.17
C PHE A 63 -9.81 -6.91 4.95
N ASP A 64 -10.66 -6.20 4.21
CA ASP A 64 -10.50 -4.78 3.88
C ASP A 64 -9.23 -4.46 3.05
N LEU A 65 -8.80 -5.35 2.16
CA LEU A 65 -7.82 -5.01 1.11
C LEU A 65 -8.45 -5.21 -0.25
N LEU A 66 -8.60 -4.13 -0.99
CA LEU A 66 -8.88 -4.13 -2.42
C LEU A 66 -7.65 -3.63 -3.18
N VAL A 67 -7.14 -4.43 -4.09
CA VAL A 67 -6.29 -3.97 -5.20
C VAL A 67 -7.21 -3.78 -6.41
N GLU A 68 -7.28 -2.56 -6.90
CA GLU A 68 -8.27 -2.11 -7.89
C GLU A 68 -8.32 -3.05 -9.09
N PRO A 69 -9.51 -3.51 -9.52
CA PRO A 69 -9.63 -4.41 -10.64
C PRO A 69 -9.20 -3.73 -11.94
N CYS A 70 -8.42 -4.44 -12.75
CA CYS A 70 -8.09 -4.08 -14.11
C CYS A 70 -8.29 -5.33 -14.98
N ASP A 71 -9.47 -5.42 -15.57
CA ASP A 71 -9.88 -6.50 -16.48
C ASP A 71 -10.54 -5.94 -17.75
N GLU A 72 -11.03 -6.81 -18.63
CA GLU A 72 -11.63 -6.41 -19.91
C GLU A 72 -12.86 -5.49 -19.75
N GLN A 73 -13.52 -5.55 -18.60
CA GLN A 73 -14.76 -4.80 -18.33
C GLN A 73 -14.49 -3.52 -17.54
N VAL A 74 -13.50 -3.53 -16.65
CA VAL A 74 -13.25 -2.46 -15.69
C VAL A 74 -11.76 -2.10 -15.66
N ASN A 75 -11.46 -0.81 -15.83
CA ASN A 75 -10.14 -0.25 -15.57
C ASN A 75 -10.16 0.55 -14.25
N GLY A 76 -10.32 -0.17 -13.14
CA GLY A 76 -10.50 0.38 -11.80
C GLY A 76 -9.32 1.24 -11.34
N ILE A 77 -8.09 0.88 -11.74
CA ILE A 77 -6.92 1.71 -11.42
C ILE A 77 -6.96 3.08 -12.10
N LEU A 78 -7.39 3.14 -13.37
CA LEU A 78 -7.59 4.43 -14.04
C LEU A 78 -8.73 5.21 -13.38
N MET A 79 -9.87 4.54 -13.15
CA MET A 79 -11.06 5.15 -12.55
C MET A 79 -10.78 5.75 -11.17
N ALA A 80 -10.15 4.98 -10.26
CA ALA A 80 -9.82 5.42 -8.92
C ALA A 80 -8.93 6.67 -8.92
N ASN A 81 -7.98 6.75 -9.86
CA ASN A 81 -7.15 7.93 -9.99
C ASN A 81 -7.91 9.08 -10.66
N GLU A 82 -8.69 8.88 -11.72
CA GLU A 82 -9.46 9.97 -12.35
C GLU A 82 -10.50 10.58 -11.41
N GLU A 83 -11.10 9.78 -10.53
CA GLU A 83 -12.10 10.22 -9.57
C GLU A 83 -11.50 11.09 -8.45
N ILE A 84 -10.40 10.64 -7.83
CA ILE A 84 -9.89 11.24 -6.60
C ILE A 84 -8.87 12.36 -6.87
N GLN A 85 -8.02 12.18 -7.87
CA GLN A 85 -6.87 13.04 -8.14
C GLN A 85 -7.18 14.53 -8.36
N PRO A 86 -8.29 14.92 -9.03
CA PRO A 86 -8.62 16.34 -9.20
C PRO A 86 -8.80 17.08 -7.87
N TYR A 87 -9.19 16.38 -6.80
CA TYR A 87 -9.49 16.96 -5.49
C TYR A 87 -8.29 16.95 -4.53
N TRP A 88 -7.29 16.11 -4.76
CA TRP A 88 -6.10 16.08 -3.93
C TRP A 88 -5.14 17.23 -4.27
N PRO A 89 -4.56 17.91 -3.27
CA PRO A 89 -3.50 18.89 -3.51
C PRO A 89 -2.19 18.18 -3.86
N GLU A 90 -1.24 18.92 -4.44
CA GLU A 90 0.16 18.45 -4.42
C GLU A 90 0.66 18.44 -2.97
N PRO A 91 1.50 17.47 -2.58
CA PRO A 91 2.12 16.43 -3.40
C PRO A 91 1.28 15.16 -3.64
N PHE A 92 0.11 15.03 -3.00
CA PHE A 92 -0.72 13.83 -3.02
C PHE A 92 -1.29 13.53 -4.41
N ARG A 93 -1.58 14.56 -5.19
CA ARG A 93 -1.95 14.41 -6.60
C ARG A 93 -0.84 13.75 -7.44
N SER A 94 0.41 13.72 -7.01
CA SER A 94 1.45 13.02 -7.77
C SER A 94 1.52 11.51 -7.48
N LEU A 95 0.75 11.01 -6.50
CA LEU A 95 0.68 9.59 -6.16
C LEU A 95 -0.12 8.80 -7.19
N LEU A 96 0.04 7.48 -7.21
CA LEU A 96 -0.76 6.59 -8.05
C LEU A 96 -1.48 5.56 -7.17
N ILE A 97 -2.80 5.73 -7.03
CA ILE A 97 -3.66 4.87 -6.23
C ILE A 97 -3.82 3.53 -6.94
N PHE A 98 -3.59 2.43 -6.26
CA PHE A 98 -3.79 1.08 -6.83
C PHE A 98 -4.67 0.19 -5.96
N GLY A 99 -5.01 0.64 -4.76
CA GLY A 99 -5.89 -0.09 -3.87
C GLY A 99 -6.51 0.79 -2.82
N CYS A 100 -7.48 0.24 -2.11
CA CYS A 100 -8.15 0.90 -1.00
C CYS A 100 -8.52 -0.11 0.08
N ARG A 101 -8.88 0.43 1.24
CA ARG A 101 -9.55 -0.35 2.28
C ARG A 101 -11.06 -0.32 1.98
N ASP A 102 -11.66 -1.51 1.81
CA ASP A 102 -13.07 -1.67 1.40
C ASP A 102 -14.01 -0.78 2.23
N ALA A 103 -14.95 -0.11 1.55
CA ALA A 103 -15.90 0.85 2.11
C ALA A 103 -15.29 2.05 2.89
N SER A 104 -14.02 2.40 2.68
CA SER A 104 -13.37 3.55 3.31
C SER A 104 -12.64 4.44 2.29
N SER A 105 -12.38 5.70 2.64
CA SER A 105 -11.59 6.60 1.78
C SER A 105 -10.07 6.36 1.90
N TYR A 106 -9.62 5.43 2.74
CA TYR A 106 -8.18 5.13 2.84
C TYR A 106 -7.69 4.41 1.59
N CYS A 107 -6.61 4.91 1.01
CA CYS A 107 -6.05 4.39 -0.24
C CYS A 107 -4.62 3.88 -0.04
N TYR A 108 -4.23 2.88 -0.82
CA TYR A 108 -2.85 2.49 -1.03
C TYR A 108 -2.37 3.06 -2.35
N ALA A 109 -1.22 3.73 -2.32
CA ALA A 109 -0.68 4.40 -3.48
C ALA A 109 0.83 4.19 -3.60
N THR A 110 1.34 4.13 -4.83
CA THR A 110 2.78 4.23 -5.07
C THR A 110 3.22 5.68 -5.10
N VAL A 111 4.51 5.92 -4.84
CA VAL A 111 5.14 7.24 -4.87
C VAL A 111 6.14 7.35 -6.04
N PRO A 112 5.70 7.74 -7.25
CA PRO A 112 6.57 7.83 -8.43
C PRO A 112 7.82 8.68 -8.26
N SER A 113 7.75 9.76 -7.48
CA SER A 113 8.88 10.67 -7.24
C SER A 113 10.00 10.06 -6.40
N LEU A 114 9.75 8.92 -5.74
CA LEU A 114 10.71 8.21 -4.90
C LEU A 114 11.17 6.88 -5.51
N ALA A 115 10.85 6.63 -6.79
CA ALA A 115 11.26 5.43 -7.49
C ALA A 115 12.78 5.20 -7.43
N ASP A 116 13.20 3.95 -7.30
CA ASP A 116 14.62 3.59 -7.38
C ASP A 116 15.15 3.57 -8.83
N ALA A 117 16.40 3.14 -9.02
CA ALA A 117 17.04 3.09 -10.34
C ALA A 117 16.37 2.07 -11.29
N GLN A 118 15.59 1.12 -10.76
CA GLN A 118 14.84 0.12 -11.48
C GLN A 118 13.38 0.57 -11.72
N GLY A 119 12.98 1.71 -11.18
CA GLY A 119 11.63 2.25 -11.28
C GLY A 119 10.67 1.69 -10.24
N LEU A 120 11.15 0.95 -9.23
CA LEU A 120 10.32 0.41 -8.15
C LEU A 120 9.93 1.54 -7.20
N GLN A 121 8.65 1.67 -6.94
CA GLN A 121 8.09 2.78 -6.19
C GLN A 121 7.66 2.31 -4.80
N PRO A 122 8.00 3.06 -3.73
CA PRO A 122 7.51 2.71 -2.40
C PRO A 122 6.00 2.92 -2.31
N VAL A 123 5.39 2.23 -1.35
CA VAL A 123 3.94 2.25 -1.11
C VAL A 123 3.64 3.02 0.17
N VAL A 124 2.63 3.89 0.08
CA VAL A 124 2.06 4.62 1.20
C VAL A 124 0.60 4.24 1.41
N LYS A 125 0.13 4.32 2.66
CA LYS A 125 -1.29 4.41 2.98
C LYS A 125 -1.66 5.88 3.11
N VAL A 126 -2.57 6.36 2.29
CA VAL A 126 -3.09 7.73 2.32
C VAL A 126 -4.35 7.77 3.19
N ASP A 127 -4.36 8.73 4.11
CA ASP A 127 -5.55 9.15 4.84
C ASP A 127 -6.00 10.50 4.28
N PRO A 128 -7.13 10.55 3.53
CA PRO A 128 -7.61 11.80 2.95
C PRO A 128 -8.55 12.57 3.87
N TYR A 129 -8.81 12.12 5.10
CA TYR A 129 -9.72 12.79 6.02
C TYR A 129 -9.05 14.00 6.69
N GLU A 130 -9.83 15.07 6.89
CA GLU A 130 -9.39 16.34 7.49
C GLU A 130 -8.16 16.95 6.77
N ASP A 131 -6.97 16.74 7.33
CA ASP A 131 -5.68 17.15 6.76
C ASP A 131 -5.02 15.92 6.12
N ILE A 132 -5.02 15.86 4.80
CA ILE A 132 -4.47 14.72 4.05
C ILE A 132 -3.00 14.45 4.43
N TYR A 133 -2.69 13.20 4.76
CA TYR A 133 -1.33 12.72 5.00
C TYR A 133 -1.16 11.30 4.45
N ALA A 134 0.08 10.86 4.28
CA ALA A 134 0.36 9.50 3.88
C ALA A 134 1.49 8.88 4.69
N LEU A 135 1.29 7.64 5.14
CA LEU A 135 2.27 6.87 5.90
C LEU A 135 2.99 5.89 4.98
N PRO A 136 4.34 5.87 4.96
CA PRO A 136 5.10 4.86 4.25
C PRO A 136 4.91 3.48 4.89
N ILE A 137 4.46 2.49 4.12
CA ILE A 137 4.16 1.14 4.63
C ILE A 137 5.00 0.04 3.98
N ALA A 138 5.62 0.30 2.83
CA ALA A 138 6.55 -0.64 2.20
C ALA A 138 7.52 0.07 1.24
N SER A 139 8.72 -0.48 1.08
CA SER A 139 9.74 0.04 0.16
C SER A 139 9.43 -0.18 -1.31
N ASN A 140 8.53 -1.13 -1.61
CA ASN A 140 7.99 -1.41 -2.93
C ASN A 140 6.69 -2.23 -2.82
N VAL A 141 6.07 -2.52 -3.95
CA VAL A 141 4.75 -3.17 -4.01
C VAL A 141 4.80 -4.64 -3.58
N ASP A 142 5.86 -5.39 -3.91
CA ASP A 142 5.99 -6.76 -3.41
C ASP A 142 6.17 -6.80 -1.89
N ARG A 143 6.96 -5.85 -1.34
CA ARG A 143 7.09 -5.67 0.11
C ARG A 143 5.80 -5.27 0.78
N PHE A 144 4.93 -4.52 0.10
CA PHE A 144 3.59 -4.24 0.59
C PHE A 144 2.79 -5.53 0.76
N PHE A 145 2.79 -6.44 -0.23
CA PHE A 145 2.11 -7.73 -0.10
C PHE A 145 2.70 -8.60 1.01
N ASP A 146 4.04 -8.67 1.15
CA ASP A 146 4.68 -9.40 2.27
C ASP A 146 4.30 -8.81 3.64
N THR A 147 4.31 -7.48 3.75
CA THR A 147 3.93 -6.74 4.97
C THR A 147 2.48 -7.02 5.34
N TYR A 148 1.58 -6.98 4.35
CA TYR A 148 0.17 -7.26 4.57
C TYR A 148 -0.06 -8.74 4.94
N ALA A 149 0.64 -9.68 4.30
CA ALA A 149 0.58 -11.09 4.65
C ALA A 149 1.01 -11.34 6.11
N ARG A 150 2.08 -10.70 6.56
CA ARG A 150 2.55 -10.78 7.95
C ARG A 150 1.57 -10.16 8.93
N TYR A 151 0.89 -9.08 8.54
CA TYR A 151 -0.18 -8.49 9.33
C TYR A 151 -1.36 -9.46 9.50
N LEU A 152 -1.78 -10.15 8.44
CA LEU A 152 -2.81 -11.19 8.52
C LEU A 152 -2.37 -12.34 9.44
N GLU A 153 -1.15 -12.85 9.23
CA GLU A 153 -0.56 -13.90 10.07
C GLU A 153 -0.53 -13.49 11.54
N PHE A 154 -0.09 -12.25 11.83
CA PHE A 154 -0.02 -11.72 13.18
C PHE A 154 -1.38 -11.76 13.86
N ILE A 155 -2.43 -11.24 13.22
CA ILE A 155 -3.79 -11.20 13.80
C ILE A 155 -4.28 -12.60 14.14
N TYR A 156 -4.21 -13.53 13.18
CA TYR A 156 -4.74 -14.88 13.37
C TYR A 156 -3.89 -15.75 14.31
N GLU A 157 -2.64 -15.37 14.58
CA GLU A 157 -1.75 -16.05 15.53
C GLU A 157 -1.73 -15.38 16.92
N MET A 158 -2.50 -14.31 17.13
CA MET A 158 -2.66 -13.68 18.46
C MET A 158 -3.28 -14.67 19.46
N PRO A 159 -2.72 -14.82 20.68
CA PRO A 159 -3.26 -15.71 21.71
C PRO A 159 -4.72 -15.42 22.10
N ASP A 160 -5.13 -14.17 21.96
CA ASP A 160 -6.46 -13.62 22.26
C ASP A 160 -7.22 -13.23 20.98
N PHE A 161 -6.92 -13.89 19.85
CA PHE A 161 -7.62 -13.68 18.59
C PHE A 161 -9.14 -13.71 18.79
N SER A 162 -9.78 -12.66 18.28
CA SER A 162 -11.22 -12.48 18.23
C SER A 162 -11.64 -12.30 16.78
N GLU A 163 -12.79 -12.87 16.40
CA GLU A 163 -13.39 -12.60 15.09
C GLU A 163 -13.93 -11.16 14.97
N ASP A 164 -14.06 -10.45 16.10
CA ASP A 164 -14.42 -9.03 16.11
C ASP A 164 -13.27 -8.15 15.61
N ARG A 165 -13.39 -7.66 14.38
CA ARG A 165 -12.41 -6.77 13.73
C ARG A 165 -12.15 -5.48 14.48
N GLY A 166 -13.10 -5.02 15.32
CA GLY A 166 -12.91 -3.84 16.15
C GLY A 166 -11.81 -3.99 17.21
N THR A 167 -11.38 -5.23 17.47
CA THR A 167 -10.32 -5.56 18.44
C THR A 167 -8.96 -5.76 17.78
N TRP A 168 -8.89 -5.74 16.44
CA TRP A 168 -7.64 -6.01 15.73
C TRP A 168 -6.70 -4.80 15.76
N PRO A 169 -5.39 -5.04 15.85
CA PRO A 169 -4.38 -3.98 15.75
C PRO A 169 -4.57 -3.16 14.47
N VAL A 170 -4.68 -1.84 14.59
CA VAL A 170 -4.93 -0.94 13.46
C VAL A 170 -3.69 -0.82 12.58
N PHE A 171 -3.75 -1.36 11.36
CA PHE A 171 -2.71 -1.16 10.35
C PHE A 171 -2.72 0.27 9.76
N PRO A 172 -1.58 0.99 9.68
CA PRO A 172 -0.20 0.61 10.05
C PRO A 172 0.22 1.03 11.47
N TRP A 173 -0.65 1.67 12.24
CA TRP A 173 -0.32 2.35 13.50
C TRP A 173 0.12 1.44 14.64
N GLU A 174 -0.53 0.28 14.80
CA GLU A 174 -0.36 -0.63 15.94
C GLU A 174 0.48 -1.86 15.63
N VAL A 175 1.12 -1.89 14.47
CA VAL A 175 2.02 -2.99 14.04
C VAL A 175 3.37 -2.50 13.53
N PRO A 176 4.07 -1.63 14.28
CA PRO A 176 5.34 -1.05 13.85
C PRO A 176 6.42 -2.10 13.59
N GLU A 177 6.42 -3.24 14.29
CA GLU A 177 7.39 -4.32 14.13
C GLU A 177 7.30 -4.98 12.75
N ILE A 178 6.09 -5.10 12.21
CA ILE A 178 5.86 -5.69 10.88
C ILE A 178 6.43 -4.77 9.80
N ILE A 179 6.23 -3.46 9.95
CA ILE A 179 6.70 -2.45 8.99
C ILE A 179 8.21 -2.26 9.10
N ALA A 180 8.75 -2.23 10.33
CA ALA A 180 10.17 -2.07 10.60
C ALA A 180 11.03 -3.22 10.05
N ALA A 181 10.44 -4.38 9.77
CA ALA A 181 11.11 -5.50 9.11
C ALA A 181 11.57 -5.15 7.67
N ASP A 182 10.92 -4.20 7.00
CA ASP A 182 11.38 -3.65 5.73
C ASP A 182 12.51 -2.63 5.96
N ARG A 183 13.76 -3.13 5.98
CA ARG A 183 14.95 -2.30 6.19
C ARG A 183 15.14 -1.22 5.14
N ALA A 184 14.72 -1.46 3.89
CA ALA A 184 14.84 -0.46 2.83
C ALA A 184 13.87 0.70 3.08
N LEU A 185 12.65 0.40 3.51
CA LEU A 185 11.68 1.40 3.93
C LEU A 185 12.22 2.21 5.12
N MET A 186 12.76 1.52 6.13
CA MET A 186 13.32 2.17 7.32
C MET A 186 14.46 3.12 6.96
N GLY A 187 15.34 2.75 6.02
CA GLY A 187 16.37 3.65 5.49
C GLY A 187 15.77 4.94 4.92
N MET A 188 14.74 4.82 4.07
CA MET A 188 14.06 5.97 3.47
C MET A 188 13.34 6.86 4.50
N ILE A 189 12.75 6.27 5.55
CA ILE A 189 12.12 7.01 6.65
C ILE A 189 13.19 7.77 7.47
N VAL A 190 14.33 7.14 7.77
CA VAL A 190 15.42 7.80 8.50
C VAL A 190 16.03 8.94 7.69
N GLU A 191 16.11 8.81 6.37
CA GLU A 191 16.55 9.85 5.44
C GLU A 191 15.52 10.98 5.25
N GLY A 192 14.34 10.90 5.87
CA GLY A 192 13.28 11.91 5.74
C GLY A 192 12.63 11.95 4.36
N ARG A 193 12.77 10.89 3.55
CA ARG A 193 12.31 10.89 2.15
C ARG A 193 10.79 11.01 2.01
N PHE A 194 10.02 10.76 3.05
CA PHE A 194 8.55 10.86 3.06
C PHE A 194 8.01 12.07 3.82
N ASP A 195 8.86 12.94 4.38
CA ASP A 195 8.43 14.02 5.26
C ASP A 195 7.40 14.94 4.59
N PHE A 196 7.54 15.15 3.28
CA PHE A 196 6.63 15.95 2.45
C PHE A 196 5.22 15.37 2.32
N LEU A 197 5.02 14.07 2.59
CA LEU A 197 3.72 13.38 2.60
C LEU A 197 3.18 13.17 4.01
N MET A 198 4.08 13.02 4.99
CA MET A 198 3.71 12.71 6.37
C MET A 198 3.31 13.96 7.15
N PHE A 199 4.04 15.06 7.01
CA PHE A 199 3.88 16.22 7.89
C PHE A 199 3.21 17.38 7.17
N GLN A 200 2.07 17.81 7.69
CA GLN A 200 1.34 18.99 7.20
C GLN A 200 1.61 20.21 8.09
N GLU A 201 1.53 21.40 7.52
CA GLU A 201 1.63 22.66 8.26
C GLU A 201 0.27 23.09 8.82
N GLY A 202 0.27 23.80 9.94
CA GLY A 202 -0.94 24.37 10.53
C GLY A 202 -1.30 23.80 11.91
N VAL A 203 -2.25 24.47 12.58
CA VAL A 203 -2.66 24.12 13.95
C VAL A 203 -3.47 22.83 13.98
N ALA A 204 -4.29 22.57 12.95
CA ALA A 204 -5.10 21.36 12.83
C ALA A 204 -4.21 20.10 12.69
N ALA A 205 -3.19 20.16 11.83
CA ALA A 205 -2.23 19.08 11.62
C ALA A 205 -1.29 18.78 12.81
N ARG A 206 -1.24 19.63 13.85
CA ARG A 206 -0.26 19.49 14.94
C ARG A 206 -0.39 18.15 15.66
N ARG A 207 -1.62 17.75 15.97
CA ARG A 207 -1.91 16.49 16.65
C ARG A 207 -1.48 15.30 15.80
N THR A 208 -1.90 15.25 14.55
CA THR A 208 -1.51 14.20 13.59
C THR A 208 0.00 14.13 13.46
N ASN A 209 0.70 15.26 13.35
CA ASN A 209 2.16 15.29 13.30
C ASN A 209 2.82 14.74 14.57
N GLU A 210 2.24 14.96 15.75
CA GLU A 210 2.73 14.38 17.02
C GLU A 210 2.55 12.85 17.01
N GLU A 211 1.37 12.36 16.62
CA GLU A 211 1.06 10.93 16.48
C GLU A 211 2.00 10.23 15.46
N ILE A 212 2.26 10.86 14.31
CA ILE A 212 3.21 10.36 13.31
C ILE A 212 4.63 10.28 13.89
N ARG A 213 5.08 11.28 14.65
CA ARG A 213 6.42 11.25 15.27
C ARG A 213 6.55 10.12 16.28
N GLU A 214 5.52 9.88 17.08
CA GLU A 214 5.47 8.74 18.00
C GLU A 214 5.51 7.42 17.25
N TRP A 215 4.75 7.29 16.17
CA TRP A 215 4.78 6.11 15.32
C TRP A 215 6.16 5.87 14.69
N ILE A 216 6.83 6.91 14.17
CA ILE A 216 8.21 6.81 13.69
C ILE A 216 9.18 6.38 14.80
N ALA A 217 8.98 6.88 16.04
CA ALA A 217 9.80 6.46 17.17
C ALA A 217 9.61 4.96 17.49
N LYS A 218 8.38 4.44 17.42
CA LYS A 218 8.09 3.00 17.56
C LYS A 218 8.74 2.17 16.45
N LEU A 219 8.65 2.61 15.19
CA LEU A 219 9.31 1.95 14.06
C LEU A 219 10.83 1.86 14.27
N ARG A 220 11.45 2.96 14.69
CA ARG A 220 12.90 2.99 15.00
C ARG A 220 13.24 2.03 16.13
N ALA A 221 12.43 2.01 17.20
CA ALA A 221 12.62 1.12 18.32
C ALA A 221 12.55 -0.37 17.91
N ALA A 222 11.63 -0.72 17.01
CA ALA A 222 11.46 -2.08 16.50
C ALA A 222 12.52 -2.50 15.45
N SER A 223 13.25 -1.54 14.88
CA SER A 223 14.28 -1.81 13.85
C SER A 223 15.70 -2.07 14.41
N MET A 224 15.90 -1.84 15.72
CA MET A 224 17.18 -2.05 16.43
C MET A 224 17.37 -3.52 16.81
#